data_AF-A0A2J6XHW8-F1
#
_entry.id   AF-A0A2J6XHW8-F1
#
_cell.length_a   1.000
_cell.length_b   1.000
_cell.length_c   1.000
_cell.angle_alpha   90.00
_cell.angle_beta   90.00
_cell.angle_gamma   90.00
#
_symmetry.space_group_name_H-M   'P 1'
#
loop_
_entity.id
_entity.type
_entity.pdbx_description
1 polymer ?
#
loop_
_entity_poly.entity_id
_entity_poly.type
_entity_poly.pdbx_seq_one_letter_code
_entity_poly.pdbx_strand_id
1 'polypeptide(L)'
;MKRVLSEEDINDFEPTPGAGPCIEEFFGNNDDIQEINSVSKNRENDYVDVLLYYNKISFYLRLFNGIDCLHIMYGVIESCEEGEKDFLIKLADEPEVYKIIVQGKCVKLIIPAIPLLRIYKIMEKAKINSKEIIAYRFSEQGEELNESTFQS
;
A
#
# COMPACT_ATOMS: atom_id res chain seq x y z
N MET A 1 -32.94 16.55 -21.51
CA MET A 1 -31.52 16.48 -21.95
C MET A 1 -30.88 15.30 -21.23
N LYS A 2 -30.40 14.29 -21.98
CA LYS A 2 -29.68 13.15 -21.41
C LYS A 2 -28.27 13.62 -21.04
N ARG A 3 -27.86 13.44 -19.78
CA ARG A 3 -26.46 13.57 -19.38
C ARG A 3 -25.73 12.36 -19.94
N VAL A 4 -24.87 12.61 -20.93
CA VAL A 4 -23.86 11.65 -21.37
C VAL A 4 -22.80 11.67 -20.27
N LEU A 5 -22.69 10.58 -19.52
CA LEU A 5 -21.48 10.31 -18.75
C LEU A 5 -20.44 9.93 -19.80
N SER A 6 -19.47 10.83 -20.02
CA SER A 6 -18.23 10.46 -20.67
C SER A 6 -17.65 9.26 -19.93
N GLU A 7 -17.19 8.27 -20.68
CA GLU A 7 -16.38 7.16 -20.19
C GLU A 7 -15.11 7.76 -19.57
N GLU A 8 -15.18 8.17 -18.30
CA GLU A 8 -14.01 8.50 -17.54
C GLU A 8 -13.24 7.21 -17.33
N ASP A 9 -12.03 7.17 -17.87
CA ASP A 9 -11.03 6.14 -17.65
C ASP A 9 -10.97 5.76 -16.16
N ILE A 10 -11.58 4.64 -15.81
CA ILE A 10 -11.60 4.08 -14.45
C ILE A 10 -10.20 3.52 -14.08
N ASN A 11 -9.22 3.68 -14.98
CA ASN A 11 -7.85 3.20 -14.85
C ASN A 11 -6.91 4.19 -14.15
N ASP A 12 -7.34 5.42 -13.85
CA ASP A 12 -6.46 6.50 -13.39
C ASP A 12 -6.76 6.95 -11.95
N PHE A 13 -7.07 5.99 -11.08
CA PHE A 13 -7.23 6.26 -9.64
C PHE A 13 -5.85 6.24 -8.98
N GLU A 14 -5.03 7.26 -9.26
CA GLU A 14 -3.94 7.57 -8.34
C GLU A 14 -4.57 8.08 -7.03
N PRO A 15 -4.39 7.37 -5.90
CA PRO A 15 -4.95 7.83 -4.64
C PRO A 15 -4.39 9.21 -4.33
N THR A 16 -5.27 10.21 -4.26
CA THR A 16 -4.90 11.58 -3.92
C THR A 16 -4.06 11.58 -2.64
N PRO A 17 -2.81 12.07 -2.67
CA PRO A 17 -1.98 12.17 -1.48
C PRO A 17 -2.74 12.90 -0.36
N GLY A 18 -2.72 12.35 0.85
CA GLY A 18 -3.41 12.92 2.01
C GLY A 18 -4.93 12.70 2.08
N ALA A 19 -5.57 12.08 1.08
CA ALA A 19 -7.00 11.77 1.15
C ALA A 19 -7.32 10.47 1.93
N GLY A 20 -6.27 9.75 2.36
CA GLY A 20 -6.38 8.49 3.10
C GLY A 20 -6.70 8.67 4.59
N PRO A 21 -7.19 7.61 5.25
CA PRO A 21 -7.36 7.56 6.70
C PRO A 21 -6.01 7.68 7.42
N CYS A 22 -6.00 8.23 8.63
CA CYS A 22 -4.77 8.30 9.43
C CYS A 22 -4.32 6.89 9.87
N ILE A 23 -3.02 6.65 9.97
CA ILE A 23 -2.48 5.36 10.41
C ILE A 23 -2.95 4.96 11.82
N GLU A 24 -3.25 5.94 12.67
CA GLU A 24 -3.81 5.76 14.00
C GLU A 24 -5.22 5.13 13.95
N GLU A 25 -5.98 5.27 12.85
CA GLU A 25 -7.25 4.55 12.68
C GLU A 25 -7.04 3.03 12.46
N PHE A 26 -5.83 2.64 12.05
CA PHE A 26 -5.47 1.25 11.81
C PHE A 26 -4.84 0.57 13.03
N PHE A 27 -3.88 1.24 13.69
CA PHE A 27 -3.15 0.68 14.85
C PHE A 27 -3.63 1.21 16.21
N GLY A 28 -4.44 2.27 16.23
CA GLY A 28 -4.62 3.09 17.42
C GLY A 28 -3.43 4.02 17.66
N ASN A 29 -3.47 4.77 18.76
CA ASN A 29 -2.33 5.57 19.21
C ASN A 29 -1.30 4.65 19.87
N ASN A 30 -0.15 4.44 19.24
CA ASN A 30 0.99 3.72 19.81
C ASN A 30 2.30 4.53 19.67
N ASP A 31 3.31 4.15 20.46
CA ASP A 31 4.60 4.86 20.50
C ASP A 31 5.35 4.76 19.15
N ASP A 32 5.24 3.62 18.45
CA ASP A 32 5.87 3.40 17.15
C ASP A 32 5.37 4.40 16.09
N ILE A 33 4.06 4.65 16.02
CA ILE A 33 3.50 5.64 15.10
C ILE A 33 4.00 7.04 15.45
N GLN A 34 4.07 7.38 16.74
CA GLN A 34 4.57 8.69 17.16
C GLN A 34 6.03 8.89 16.78
N GLU A 35 6.86 7.85 16.93
CA GLU A 35 8.25 7.87 16.47
C GLU A 35 8.30 8.08 14.95
N ILE A 36 7.59 7.27 14.17
CA ILE A 36 7.61 7.34 12.71
C ILE A 36 7.15 8.74 12.26
N ASN A 37 6.06 9.27 12.83
CA ASN A 37 5.54 10.60 12.50
C ASN A 37 6.56 11.70 12.84
N SER A 38 7.22 11.61 14.00
CA SER A 38 8.28 12.55 14.40
C SER A 38 9.46 12.53 13.44
N VAL A 39 9.94 11.33 13.06
CA VAL A 39 11.05 11.20 12.11
C VAL A 39 10.64 11.68 10.72
N SER A 40 9.40 11.38 10.28
CA SER A 40 8.86 11.79 8.99
C SER A 40 8.86 13.31 8.82
N LYS A 41 8.39 14.05 9.83
CA LYS A 41 8.33 15.52 9.82
C LYS A 41 9.69 16.21 9.77
N ASN A 42 10.76 15.49 10.14
CA ASN A 42 12.13 16.01 10.10
C ASN A 42 12.87 15.66 8.79
N ARG A 43 12.21 14.97 7.86
CA ARG A 43 12.78 14.57 6.56
C ARG A 43 12.05 15.26 5.41
N GLU A 44 12.73 15.37 4.27
CA GLU A 44 12.16 15.88 3.02
C GLU A 44 11.32 14.83 2.27
N ASN A 45 11.18 13.62 2.84
CA ASN A 45 10.45 12.53 2.19
C ASN A 45 8.97 12.55 2.56
N ASP A 46 8.13 12.65 1.55
CA ASP A 46 6.67 12.59 1.70
C ASP A 46 6.14 11.15 1.91
N TYR A 47 6.96 10.16 1.49
CA TYR A 47 6.82 8.70 1.49
C TYR A 47 7.18 7.94 2.76
N VAL A 48 6.29 7.17 3.39
CA VAL A 48 6.69 6.15 4.39
C VAL A 48 6.06 4.80 4.06
N ASP A 49 6.88 3.76 3.90
CA ASP A 49 6.41 2.37 3.85
C ASP A 49 6.57 1.74 5.24
N VAL A 50 5.50 1.20 5.81
CA VAL A 50 5.48 0.55 7.12
C VAL A 50 5.20 -0.94 6.94
N LEU A 51 6.19 -1.77 7.23
CA LEU A 51 6.14 -3.23 7.10
C LEU A 51 5.45 -3.85 8.31
N LEU A 52 4.42 -4.66 8.04
CA LEU A 52 3.58 -5.28 9.06
C LEU A 52 3.73 -6.78 9.11
N TYR A 53 4.09 -7.41 7.99
CA TYR A 53 4.30 -8.84 7.93
C TYR A 53 5.40 -9.18 6.94
N TYR A 54 6.27 -10.11 7.33
CA TYR A 54 7.36 -10.59 6.49
C TYR A 54 7.59 -12.09 6.70
N ASN A 55 7.35 -12.86 5.65
CA ASN A 55 7.70 -14.28 5.53
C ASN A 55 7.94 -14.56 4.04
N LYS A 56 7.27 -15.56 3.46
CA LYS A 56 7.24 -15.78 2.01
C LYS A 56 6.52 -14.67 1.23
N ILE A 57 5.64 -13.95 1.91
CA ILE A 57 4.99 -12.74 1.42
C ILE A 57 5.33 -11.58 2.36
N SER A 58 5.40 -10.38 1.82
CA SER A 58 5.54 -9.14 2.56
C SER A 58 4.23 -8.37 2.50
N PHE A 59 3.81 -7.80 3.63
CA PHE A 59 2.69 -6.87 3.66
C PHE A 59 3.08 -5.59 4.36
N TYR A 60 2.91 -4.47 3.66
CA TYR A 60 3.24 -3.15 4.16
C TYR A 60 2.16 -2.13 3.77
N LEU A 61 2.06 -1.07 4.57
CA LEU A 61 1.23 0.09 4.27
C LEU A 61 2.12 1.18 3.70
N ARG A 62 1.71 1.77 2.57
CA ARG A 62 2.31 3.01 2.09
C ARG A 62 1.53 4.19 2.62
N LEU A 63 2.25 5.10 3.25
CA LEU A 63 1.73 6.28 3.92
C LEU A 63 2.27 7.54 3.25
N PHE A 64 1.44 8.57 3.23
CA PHE A 64 1.82 9.93 2.90
C PHE A 64 1.99 10.75 4.19
N ASN A 65 3.07 11.49 4.29
CA ASN A 65 3.36 12.41 5.39
C ASN A 65 2.52 13.68 5.24
N GLY A 66 1.31 13.67 5.82
CA GLY A 66 0.42 14.81 5.86
C GLY A 66 0.82 15.83 6.92
N ILE A 67 0.19 17.00 6.86
CA ILE A 67 0.38 18.07 7.85
C ILE A 67 -0.12 17.63 9.22
N ASP A 68 -1.27 16.95 9.23
CA ASP A 68 -2.00 16.47 10.41
C ASP A 68 -1.53 15.09 10.87
N CYS A 69 -1.48 14.09 9.99
CA CYS A 69 -1.12 12.72 10.33
C CYS A 69 -0.38 11.99 9.18
N LEU A 70 0.03 10.75 9.43
CA LEU A 70 0.49 9.85 8.38
C LEU A 70 -0.73 9.18 7.73
N HIS A 71 -1.07 9.57 6.50
CA HIS A 71 -2.25 9.06 5.81
C HIS A 71 -1.93 7.75 5.10
N ILE A 72 -2.69 6.70 5.37
CA ILE A 72 -2.57 5.44 4.63
C ILE A 72 -3.11 5.65 3.21
N MET A 73 -2.26 5.48 2.22
CA MET A 73 -2.67 5.54 0.81
C MET A 73 -3.20 4.19 0.33
N TYR A 74 -2.41 3.14 0.56
CA TYR A 74 -2.74 1.78 0.17
C TYR A 74 -1.93 0.75 0.97
N GLY A 75 -2.47 -0.45 1.09
CA GLY A 75 -1.72 -1.63 1.49
C GLY A 75 -1.10 -2.29 0.27
N VAL A 76 0.06 -2.92 0.46
CA VAL A 76 0.72 -3.72 -0.58
C VAL A 76 1.02 -5.09 -0.04
N ILE A 77 0.56 -6.13 -0.75
CA ILE A 77 1.08 -7.49 -0.58
C ILE A 77 2.05 -7.76 -1.73
N GLU A 78 3.26 -8.18 -1.43
CA GLU A 78 4.24 -8.58 -2.45
C GLU A 78 4.95 -9.90 -2.13
N SER A 79 5.30 -10.64 -3.17
CA SER A 79 6.25 -11.75 -3.08
C SER A 79 6.99 -11.94 -4.40
N CYS A 80 8.24 -12.38 -4.31
CA CYS A 80 9.06 -12.83 -5.44
C CYS A 80 9.29 -14.35 -5.43
N GLU A 81 8.66 -15.07 -4.49
CA GLU A 81 8.75 -16.52 -4.42
C GLU A 81 7.79 -17.18 -5.41
N GLU A 82 8.33 -18.06 -6.24
CA GLU A 82 7.55 -18.76 -7.27
C GLU A 82 6.42 -19.62 -6.67
N GLY A 83 6.61 -20.15 -5.46
CA GLY A 83 5.59 -20.92 -4.74
C GLY A 83 4.38 -20.10 -4.26
N GLU A 84 4.51 -18.77 -4.15
CA GLU A 84 3.43 -17.89 -3.69
C GLU A 84 2.69 -17.19 -4.84
N LYS A 85 3.19 -17.33 -6.08
CA LYS A 85 2.63 -16.68 -7.27
C LYS A 85 1.16 -17.05 -7.50
N ASP A 86 0.81 -18.33 -7.44
CA ASP A 86 -0.56 -18.79 -7.65
C ASP A 86 -1.50 -18.29 -6.54
N PHE A 87 -1.00 -18.17 -5.32
CA PHE A 87 -1.75 -17.61 -4.20
C PHE A 87 -2.02 -16.12 -4.42
N LEU A 88 -1.01 -15.33 -4.80
CA LEU A 88 -1.17 -13.90 -5.06
C LEU A 88 -2.06 -13.61 -6.28
N ILE A 89 -1.99 -14.44 -7.33
CA ILE A 89 -2.88 -14.31 -8.49
C ILE A 89 -4.34 -14.55 -8.06
N LYS A 90 -4.62 -15.58 -7.26
CA LYS A 90 -5.98 -15.82 -6.73
C LYS A 90 -6.46 -14.67 -5.85
N LEU A 91 -5.56 -14.11 -5.04
CA LEU A 91 -5.89 -12.97 -4.19
C LEU A 91 -6.15 -11.70 -5.01
N ALA A 92 -5.55 -11.59 -6.20
CA ALA A 92 -5.78 -10.46 -7.13
C ALA A 92 -7.20 -10.43 -7.71
N ASP A 93 -7.89 -11.58 -7.76
CA ASP A 93 -9.29 -11.68 -8.20
C ASP A 93 -10.28 -11.15 -7.15
N GLU A 94 -9.81 -10.82 -5.95
CA GLU A 94 -10.65 -10.29 -4.88
C GLU A 94 -11.05 -8.83 -5.14
N PRO A 95 -12.31 -8.44 -4.85
CA PRO A 95 -12.82 -7.10 -5.16
C PRO A 95 -12.16 -5.99 -4.33
N GLU A 96 -11.44 -6.35 -3.27
CA GLU A 96 -10.66 -5.41 -2.47
C GLU A 96 -9.35 -5.00 -3.15
N VAL A 97 -8.81 -5.79 -4.07
CA VAL A 97 -7.57 -5.48 -4.80
C VAL A 97 -7.87 -4.50 -5.94
N TYR A 98 -7.13 -3.40 -5.99
CA TYR A 98 -7.27 -2.39 -7.02
C TYR A 98 -6.38 -2.69 -8.24
N LYS A 99 -5.13 -3.06 -8.00
CA LYS A 99 -4.13 -3.23 -9.04
C LYS A 99 -3.18 -4.37 -8.72
N ILE A 100 -2.83 -5.13 -9.76
CA ILE A 100 -1.75 -6.11 -9.74
C ILE A 100 -0.59 -5.59 -10.60
N ILE A 101 0.62 -5.73 -10.10
CA ILE A 101 1.86 -5.41 -10.81
C ILE A 101 2.72 -6.67 -10.83
N VAL A 102 3.13 -7.11 -12.01
CA VAL A 102 4.03 -8.25 -12.18
C VAL A 102 5.34 -7.74 -12.79
N GLN A 103 6.42 -7.84 -12.02
CA GLN A 103 7.76 -7.41 -12.41
C GLN A 103 8.74 -8.57 -12.24
N GLY A 104 9.11 -9.21 -13.36
CA GLY A 104 9.94 -10.40 -13.37
C GLY A 104 9.30 -11.54 -12.57
N LYS A 105 9.93 -11.93 -11.45
CA LYS A 105 9.42 -12.98 -10.55
C LYS A 105 8.51 -12.44 -9.44
N CYS A 106 8.43 -11.12 -9.30
CA CYS A 106 7.70 -10.47 -8.22
C CYS A 106 6.27 -10.13 -8.64
N VAL A 107 5.32 -10.45 -7.78
CA VAL A 107 3.92 -10.05 -7.89
C VAL A 107 3.63 -9.10 -6.73
N LYS A 108 3.07 -7.94 -7.04
CA LYS A 108 2.58 -6.95 -6.06
C LYS A 108 1.10 -6.71 -6.26
N LEU A 109 0.35 -6.73 -5.18
CA LEU A 109 -1.08 -6.40 -5.13
C LEU A 109 -1.24 -5.10 -4.35
N ILE A 110 -1.96 -4.15 -4.93
CA ILE A 110 -2.25 -2.86 -4.32
C ILE A 110 -3.70 -2.85 -3.85
N ILE A 111 -3.89 -2.58 -2.57
CA ILE A 111 -5.18 -2.54 -1.88
C ILE A 111 -5.43 -1.09 -1.46
N PRO A 112 -6.45 -0.41 -2.00
CA PRO A 112 -6.71 0.97 -1.67
C PRO A 112 -7.16 1.08 -0.21
N ALA A 113 -6.71 2.14 0.48
CA ALA A 113 -7.02 2.34 1.89
C ALA A 113 -8.47 2.74 2.17
N ILE A 114 -9.23 3.14 1.14
CA ILE A 114 -10.61 3.62 1.31
C ILE A 114 -11.60 2.63 0.65
N PRO A 115 -12.56 2.08 1.43
CA PRO A 115 -12.62 2.09 2.90
C PRO A 115 -11.54 1.19 3.53
N LEU A 116 -11.10 1.50 4.75
CA LEU A 116 -10.07 0.74 5.50
C LEU A 116 -10.37 -0.75 5.59
N LEU A 117 -11.67 -1.09 5.59
CA LEU A 117 -12.15 -2.47 5.60
C LEU A 117 -11.55 -3.32 4.47
N ARG A 118 -11.18 -2.74 3.33
CA ARG A 118 -10.53 -3.46 2.21
C ARG A 118 -9.21 -4.06 2.64
N ILE A 119 -8.38 -3.28 3.34
CA ILE A 119 -7.09 -3.74 3.85
C ILE A 119 -7.29 -4.87 4.85
N TYR A 120 -8.18 -4.69 5.82
CA TYR A 120 -8.46 -5.73 6.84
C TYR A 120 -8.93 -7.05 6.22
N LYS A 121 -9.83 -7.01 5.25
CA LYS A 121 -10.31 -8.22 4.56
C LYS A 121 -9.22 -8.95 3.79
N ILE A 122 -8.33 -8.21 3.14
CA ILE A 122 -7.23 -8.82 2.40
C ILE A 122 -6.21 -9.44 3.35
N MET A 123 -5.91 -8.79 4.47
CA MET A 123 -5.08 -9.40 5.52
C MET A 123 -5.70 -10.70 6.04
N GLU A 124 -7.01 -10.72 6.31
CA GLU A 124 -7.73 -11.92 6.75
C GLU A 124 -7.64 -13.05 5.71
N LYS A 125 -7.92 -12.78 4.43
CA LYS A 125 -7.82 -13.75 3.33
C LYS A 125 -6.40 -14.28 3.15
N ALA A 126 -5.41 -13.41 3.35
CA ALA A 126 -3.99 -13.78 3.32
C ALA A 126 -3.48 -14.40 4.63
N LYS A 127 -4.35 -14.58 5.64
CA LYS A 127 -4.01 -15.11 6.97
C LYS A 127 -2.89 -14.31 7.65
N ILE A 128 -2.83 -13.02 7.37
CA ILE A 128 -1.90 -12.07 7.97
C ILE A 128 -2.55 -11.53 9.24
N ASN A 129 -2.12 -12.06 10.38
CA ASN A 129 -2.52 -11.59 11.70
C ASN A 129 -1.38 -10.77 12.30
N SER A 130 -1.17 -9.56 11.80
CA SER A 130 -0.21 -8.62 12.39
C SER A 130 -0.90 -7.33 12.81
N LYS A 131 -0.54 -6.87 14.00
CA LYS A 131 -0.91 -5.56 14.57
C LYS A 131 0.31 -4.78 15.04
N GLU A 132 1.50 -5.24 14.67
CA GLU A 132 2.77 -4.66 15.10
C GLU A 132 3.52 -4.16 13.88
N ILE A 133 4.25 -3.06 14.07
CA ILE A 133 5.13 -2.50 13.06
C ILE A 133 6.47 -3.23 13.17
N ILE A 134 6.86 -3.96 12.12
CA ILE A 134 8.12 -4.71 12.09
C ILE A 134 9.28 -3.79 11.73
N ALA A 135 9.06 -2.94 10.73
CA ALA A 135 10.05 -2.00 10.22
C ALA A 135 9.35 -0.89 9.44
N TYR A 136 10.05 0.21 9.19
CA TYR A 136 9.60 1.26 8.29
C TYR A 136 10.76 1.79 7.45
N ARG A 137 10.45 2.35 6.27
CA ARG A 137 11.43 3.04 5.42
C ARG A 137 10.81 4.28 4.82
N PHE A 138 11.63 5.32 4.64
CA PHE A 138 11.25 6.51 3.90
C PHE A 138 11.50 6.31 2.42
N SER A 139 10.62 6.84 1.58
CA SER A 139 10.80 6.83 0.13
C SER A 139 10.55 8.23 -0.44
N GLU A 140 11.30 8.60 -1.45
CA GLU A 140 10.98 9.79 -2.26
C GLU A 140 9.89 9.37 -3.27
N GLN A 141 8.94 10.25 -3.58
CA GLN A 141 7.93 9.95 -4.59
C GLN A 141 8.64 9.81 -5.95
N GLY A 142 8.56 8.64 -6.57
CA GLY A 142 9.20 8.41 -7.87
C GLY A 142 9.96 7.10 -8.06
N GLU A 143 9.60 6.00 -7.38
CA GLU A 143 9.47 4.79 -8.21
C GLU A 143 8.21 5.00 -9.04
N GLU A 144 8.38 5.79 -10.10
CA GLU A 144 7.61 5.58 -11.32
C GLU A 144 7.52 4.07 -11.52
N LEU A 145 6.41 3.64 -12.08
CA LEU A 145 6.38 2.48 -12.95
C LEU A 145 7.35 2.73 -14.12
N ASN A 146 8.65 2.92 -13.85
CA ASN A 146 9.71 2.95 -14.83
C ASN A 146 9.95 1.51 -15.25
N GLU A 147 9.11 1.08 -16.19
CA GLU A 147 9.65 0.42 -17.36
C GLU A 147 10.98 1.10 -17.73
N SER A 148 12.08 0.36 -17.66
CA SER A 148 13.46 0.78 -17.98
C SER A 148 14.32 1.40 -16.87
N THR A 149 14.69 0.64 -15.83
CA THR A 149 16.11 0.61 -15.41
C THR A 149 16.52 -0.71 -14.73
N PHE A 150 16.52 -1.80 -15.49
CA PHE A 150 17.44 -2.92 -15.28
C PHE A 150 18.09 -3.28 -16.63
N GLN A 151 18.95 -2.38 -17.08
CA GLN A 151 20.06 -2.62 -18.02
C GLN A 151 21.20 -1.78 -17.43
N SER A 152 22.37 -2.28 -17.05
CA SER A 152 23.10 -3.49 -17.43
C SER A 152 23.97 -3.95 -16.26
#